data_AF-A0A194R531-F1
#
_entry.id   AF-A0A194R531-F1
#
_cell.length_a   1.000
_cell.length_b   1.000
_cell.length_c   1.000
_cell.angle_alpha   90.00
_cell.angle_beta   90.00
_cell.angle_gamma   90.00
#
_symmetry.space_group_name_H-M   'P 1'
#
loop_
_entity.id
_entity.type
_entity.pdbx_description
1 polymer ?
#
loop_
_entity_poly.entity_id
_entity_poly.type
_entity_poly.pdbx_seq_one_letter_code
_entity_poly.pdbx_strand_id
1 'polypeptide(L)'
;MFYAHFVLAKKGPLAKIWLAAHWDKKLTKAHVFETNIEKSVDGILKPKVKMALRTSGHLLLGVVRIYSRKAKYLLQDCNEAFVKIKMELLSRGKPLCRTMQEEIASSSDSVN
;
A
#
# COMPACT_ATOMS: atom_id res chain seq x y z
N MET A 1 -12.20 -17.69 -23.59
CA MET A 1 -11.34 -18.30 -22.55
C MET A 1 -12.15 -18.57 -21.28
N PHE A 2 -11.95 -19.74 -20.66
CA PHE A 2 -12.84 -20.38 -19.66
C PHE A 2 -12.87 -19.72 -18.26
N TYR A 3 -12.03 -18.71 -17.98
CA TYR A 3 -11.94 -18.05 -16.66
C TYR A 3 -12.44 -16.60 -16.64
N ALA A 4 -13.01 -16.13 -17.74
CA ALA A 4 -13.41 -14.73 -17.90
C ALA A 4 -14.44 -14.28 -16.86
N HIS A 5 -15.33 -15.16 -16.41
CA HIS A 5 -16.33 -14.77 -15.42
C HIS A 5 -15.74 -14.51 -14.01
N PHE A 6 -14.61 -15.14 -13.65
CA PHE A 6 -14.01 -14.95 -12.32
C PHE A 6 -12.89 -13.90 -12.32
N VAL A 7 -12.11 -13.88 -13.41
CA VAL A 7 -10.93 -13.02 -13.56
C VAL A 7 -11.25 -11.72 -14.30
N LEU A 8 -12.18 -11.74 -15.26
CA LEU A 8 -12.53 -10.59 -16.11
C LEU A 8 -13.92 -10.00 -15.79
N ALA A 9 -14.67 -10.54 -14.83
CA ALA A 9 -15.89 -9.88 -14.37
C ALA A 9 -15.53 -8.53 -13.75
N LYS A 10 -16.10 -7.46 -14.31
CA LYS A 10 -15.78 -6.05 -14.01
C LYS A 10 -15.82 -5.67 -12.52
N LYS A 11 -16.43 -6.50 -11.65
CA LYS A 11 -16.61 -6.26 -10.21
C LYS A 11 -15.89 -7.28 -9.29
N GLY A 12 -15.10 -8.21 -9.82
CA GLY A 12 -14.38 -9.19 -9.00
C GLY A 12 -13.14 -8.59 -8.31
N PRO A 13 -12.79 -8.98 -7.07
CA PRO A 13 -11.55 -8.54 -6.42
C PRO A 13 -10.30 -8.93 -7.22
N LEU A 14 -10.36 -10.07 -7.92
CA LEU A 14 -9.27 -10.55 -8.78
C LEU A 14 -9.16 -9.79 -10.11
N ALA A 15 -10.19 -9.06 -10.54
CA ALA A 15 -10.16 -8.31 -11.78
C ALA A 15 -9.17 -7.13 -11.71
N LYS A 16 -9.11 -6.46 -10.54
CA LYS A 16 -8.15 -5.37 -10.29
C LYS A 16 -6.71 -5.88 -10.29
N ILE A 17 -6.47 -7.06 -9.73
CA ILE A 17 -5.16 -7.72 -9.72
C ILE A 17 -4.77 -8.14 -11.14
N TRP A 18 -5.70 -8.73 -11.89
CA TRP A 18 -5.46 -9.13 -13.26
C TRP A 18 -5.11 -7.93 -14.14
N LEU A 19 -5.81 -6.81 -13.93
CA LEU A 19 -5.49 -5.54 -14.56
C LEU A 19 -4.09 -5.06 -14.16
N ALA A 20 -3.71 -5.13 -12.88
CA ALA A 20 -2.37 -4.77 -12.41
C ALA A 20 -1.26 -5.67 -13.00
N ALA A 21 -1.56 -6.94 -13.27
CA ALA A 21 -0.62 -7.88 -13.86
C ALA A 21 -0.31 -7.54 -15.33
N HIS A 22 -1.29 -7.04 -16.08
CA HIS A 22 -1.18 -6.86 -17.55
C HIS A 22 -1.13 -5.39 -18.00
N TRP A 23 -1.70 -4.46 -17.24
CA TRP A 23 -1.93 -3.06 -17.62
C TRP A 23 -1.47 -2.10 -16.51
N ASP A 24 -0.16 -2.09 -16.25
CA ASP A 24 0.46 -1.31 -15.17
C ASP A 24 0.17 0.21 -15.28
N LYS A 25 0.19 0.77 -16.49
CA LYS A 25 -0.04 2.21 -16.73
C LYS A 25 -1.48 2.68 -16.52
N LYS A 26 -2.48 1.79 -16.48
CA LYS A 26 -3.90 2.17 -16.28
C LYS A 26 -4.38 2.07 -14.83
N LEU A 27 -3.50 1.68 -13.90
CA LEU A 27 -3.87 1.50 -12.51
C LEU A 27 -3.69 2.82 -11.74
N THR A 28 -4.81 3.44 -11.34
CA THR A 28 -4.83 4.67 -10.53
C THR A 28 -4.43 4.40 -9.07
N LYS A 29 -3.95 5.43 -8.36
CA LYS A 29 -3.62 5.36 -6.92
C LYS A 29 -4.81 4.83 -6.11
N ALA A 30 -6.03 5.33 -6.40
CA ALA A 30 -7.26 4.89 -5.74
C ALA A 30 -7.50 3.37 -5.85
N HIS A 31 -7.35 2.79 -7.04
CA HIS A 31 -7.52 1.34 -7.22
C HIS A 31 -6.48 0.52 -6.45
N VAL A 32 -5.25 1.02 -6.33
CA VAL A 32 -4.20 0.37 -5.53
C VAL A 32 -4.62 0.33 -4.06
N PHE A 33 -5.11 1.44 -3.50
CA PHE A 33 -5.52 1.53 -2.10
C PHE A 33 -6.75 0.68 -1.79
N GLU A 34 -7.77 0.72 -2.64
CA GLU A 34 -9.02 -0.03 -2.47
C GLU A 34 -8.81 -1.55 -2.52
N THR A 35 -7.76 -2.02 -3.21
CA THR A 35 -7.52 -3.46 -3.36
C THR A 35 -6.97 -4.06 -2.06
N ASN A 36 -7.72 -5.00 -1.47
CA ASN A 36 -7.28 -5.77 -0.32
C ASN A 36 -6.41 -6.96 -0.76
N ILE A 37 -5.17 -7.03 -0.26
CA ILE A 37 -4.17 -8.03 -0.66
C ILE A 37 -4.45 -9.39 -0.03
N GLU A 38 -4.87 -9.44 1.22
CA GLU A 38 -5.15 -10.69 1.94
C GLU A 38 -6.29 -11.47 1.27
N LYS A 39 -7.42 -10.80 1.05
CA LYS A 39 -8.59 -11.38 0.36
C LYS A 39 -8.25 -11.86 -1.06
N SER A 40 -7.31 -11.16 -1.70
CA SER A 40 -6.83 -11.48 -3.03
C SER A 40 -6.00 -12.76 -3.04
N VAL A 41 -5.09 -12.91 -2.08
CA VAL A 41 -4.25 -14.10 -1.92
C VAL A 41 -5.11 -15.30 -1.52
N ASP A 42 -6.06 -15.12 -0.60
CA ASP A 42 -7.03 -16.16 -0.22
C ASP A 42 -7.84 -16.67 -1.42
N GLY A 43 -8.25 -15.75 -2.31
CA GLY A 43 -8.95 -16.10 -3.54
C GLY A 43 -8.11 -16.89 -4.54
N ILE A 44 -6.78 -16.79 -4.48
CA ILE A 44 -5.84 -17.56 -5.29
C ILE A 44 -5.53 -18.92 -4.65
N LEU A 45 -5.38 -18.96 -3.32
CA LEU A 45 -5.09 -20.17 -2.55
C LEU A 45 -6.28 -21.14 -2.49
N LYS A 46 -7.50 -20.60 -2.33
CA LYS A 46 -8.75 -21.38 -2.23
C LYS A 46 -9.68 -21.00 -3.39
N PRO A 47 -9.33 -21.35 -4.64
CA PRO A 47 -10.13 -20.96 -5.78
C PRO A 47 -11.45 -21.74 -5.79
N LYS A 48 -12.57 -21.03 -5.99
CA LYS A 48 -13.92 -21.64 -6.08
C LYS A 48 -14.06 -22.58 -7.30
N VAL A 49 -13.23 -22.39 -8.31
CA VAL A 49 -13.18 -23.20 -9.54
C VAL A 49 -11.71 -23.51 -9.80
N LYS A 50 -11.39 -24.74 -10.22
CA LYS A 50 -10.01 -25.14 -10.56
C LYS A 50 -9.39 -24.11 -11.51
N MET A 51 -8.37 -23.39 -11.06
CA MET A 51 -7.65 -22.40 -11.88
C MET A 51 -6.41 -23.03 -12.51
N ALA A 52 -6.08 -22.62 -13.73
CA ALA A 52 -4.84 -23.06 -14.36
C ALA A 52 -3.62 -22.41 -13.67
N LEU A 53 -2.54 -23.17 -13.47
CA LEU A 53 -1.32 -22.69 -12.82
C LEU A 53 -0.77 -21.43 -13.50
N ARG A 54 -0.82 -21.37 -14.84
CA ARG A 54 -0.41 -20.19 -15.61
C ARG A 54 -1.17 -18.93 -15.19
N THR A 55 -2.49 -19.03 -14.99
CA THR A 55 -3.32 -17.90 -14.56
C THR A 55 -3.03 -17.49 -13.12
N SER A 56 -2.78 -18.45 -12.23
CA SER A 56 -2.36 -18.17 -10.85
C SER A 56 -1.02 -17.43 -10.81
N GLY A 57 -0.07 -17.78 -11.68
CA GLY A 57 1.21 -17.06 -11.80
C GLY A 57 1.03 -15.59 -12.20
N HIS A 58 0.17 -15.31 -13.18
CA HIS A 58 -0.15 -13.93 -13.55
C HIS A 58 -0.85 -13.15 -12.42
N LEU A 59 -1.77 -13.79 -11.71
CA LEU A 59 -2.42 -13.17 -10.55
C LEU A 59 -1.42 -12.85 -9.44
N LEU A 60 -0.50 -13.77 -9.13
CA LEU A 60 0.54 -13.55 -8.12
C LEU A 60 1.45 -12.36 -8.50
N LEU A 61 1.84 -12.26 -9.78
CA LEU A 61 2.59 -11.11 -10.27
C LEU A 61 1.82 -9.79 -10.07
N GLY A 62 0.52 -9.79 -10.35
CA GLY A 62 -0.35 -8.63 -10.11
C GLY A 62 -0.40 -8.23 -8.63
N VAL A 63 -0.50 -9.20 -7.72
CA VAL A 63 -0.50 -8.96 -6.26
C VAL A 63 0.80 -8.30 -5.82
N VAL A 64 1.95 -8.87 -6.21
CA VAL A 64 3.27 -8.35 -5.84
C VAL A 64 3.48 -6.93 -6.37
N ARG A 65 3.01 -6.62 -7.58
CA ARG A 65 3.06 -5.26 -8.14
C ARG A 65 2.22 -4.26 -7.35
N ILE A 66 1.01 -4.64 -6.95
CA ILE A 66 0.15 -3.80 -6.10
C ILE A 66 0.83 -3.54 -4.75
N TYR A 67 1.40 -4.57 -4.13
CA TYR A 67 2.13 -4.44 -2.87
C TYR A 67 3.31 -3.47 -2.99
N SER A 68 4.14 -3.63 -4.03
CA SER A 68 5.26 -2.72 -4.28
C SER A 68 4.82 -1.26 -4.45
N ARG A 69 3.70 -1.02 -5.15
CA ARG A 69 3.14 0.33 -5.29
C ARG A 69 2.64 0.90 -3.97
N LYS A 70 1.97 0.11 -3.13
CA LYS A 70 1.56 0.53 -1.79
C LYS A 70 2.75 0.94 -0.94
N ALA A 71 3.82 0.14 -0.94
CA ALA A 71 5.06 0.46 -0.21
C ALA A 71 5.72 1.75 -0.73
N LYS A 72 5.76 1.94 -2.06
CA LYS A 72 6.27 3.19 -2.66
C LYS A 72 5.44 4.41 -2.26
N TYR A 73 4.12 4.30 -2.27
CA TYR A 73 3.24 5.39 -1.83
C TYR A 73 3.43 5.69 -0.35
N LEU A 74 3.55 4.67 0.50
CA LEU A 74 3.82 4.86 1.92
C LEU A 74 5.15 5.58 2.15
N LEU A 75 6.23 5.16 1.46
CA LEU A 75 7.53 5.82 1.57
C LEU A 75 7.46 7.29 1.14
N GLN A 76 6.74 7.58 0.06
CA GLN A 76 6.54 8.94 -0.41
C GLN A 76 5.77 9.77 0.63
N ASP A 77 4.66 9.25 1.16
CA ASP A 77 3.83 9.92 2.16
C ASP A 77 4.64 10.19 3.45
N CYS A 78 5.48 9.25 3.90
CA CYS A 78 6.40 9.43 5.02
C CYS A 78 7.45 10.51 4.75
N ASN A 79 8.02 10.55 3.55
CA ASN A 79 9.02 11.56 3.19
C ASN A 79 8.40 12.96 3.12
N GLU A 80 7.19 13.08 2.56
CA GLU A 80 6.43 14.33 2.56
C GLU A 80 6.10 14.81 3.98
N ALA A 81 5.70 13.90 4.88
CA ALA A 81 5.47 14.22 6.29
C ALA A 81 6.75 14.68 6.99
N PHE A 82 7.86 13.98 6.77
CA PHE A 82 9.17 14.33 7.34
C PHE A 82 9.62 15.73 6.91
N VAL A 83 9.49 16.06 5.62
CA VAL A 83 9.83 17.40 5.11
C VAL A 83 8.94 18.48 5.74
N LYS A 84 7.63 18.25 5.86
CA LYS A 84 6.72 19.22 6.50
C LYS A 84 7.08 19.49 7.95
N ILE A 85 7.35 18.42 8.73
CA ILE A 85 7.78 18.55 10.12
C ILE A 85 9.10 19.32 10.20
N LYS A 86 10.08 18.98 9.36
CA LYS A 86 11.36 19.68 9.32
C LYS A 86 11.19 21.16 8.99
N MET A 87 10.35 21.52 8.03
CA MET A 87 10.08 22.91 7.66
C MET A 87 9.43 23.69 8.81
N GLU A 88 8.40 23.12 9.46
CA GLU A 88 7.72 23.77 10.60
C GLU A 88 8.67 24.00 11.79
N LEU A 89 9.54 23.02 12.08
CA LEU A 89 10.54 23.14 13.15
C LEU A 89 11.61 24.19 12.83
N LEU A 90 12.03 24.29 11.56
CA LEU A 90 12.98 25.31 11.09
C LEU A 90 12.35 26.72 11.11
N SER A 91 11.10 26.86 10.70
CA SER A 91 10.36 28.15 10.77
C SER A 91 10.15 28.63 12.20
N ARG A 92 10.12 27.73 13.19
CA ARG A 92 10.02 28.07 14.62
C ARG A 92 11.35 28.40 15.29
N GLY A 93 12.48 28.36 14.57
CA GLY A 93 13.79 28.78 15.09
C GLY A 93 14.38 27.90 16.19
N LYS A 94 13.82 26.70 16.46
CA LYS A 94 14.36 25.77 17.45
C LYS A 94 15.20 24.69 16.76
N PRO A 95 16.53 24.61 17.01
CA PRO A 95 17.34 23.53 16.47
C PRO A 95 16.93 22.18 17.07
N LEU A 96 16.90 21.14 16.23
CA LEU A 96 16.50 19.75 16.51
C LEU A 96 17.16 19.13 17.75
N CYS A 97 18.28 19.69 18.20
CA CYS A 97 19.02 19.25 19.39
C CYS A 97 18.30 19.58 20.72
N ARG A 98 17.40 20.57 20.78
CA ARG A 98 16.73 20.94 22.05
C ARG A 98 15.37 20.28 22.29
N THR A 99 14.62 19.94 21.26
CA THR A 99 13.23 19.46 21.43
C THR A 99 13.15 18.04 21.97
N MET A 100 14.15 17.18 21.70
CA MET A 100 14.22 15.88 22.38
C MET A 100 14.57 16.02 23.87
N GLN A 101 15.29 17.08 24.28
CA GLN A 101 15.55 17.35 25.69
C GLN A 101 14.34 17.99 26.39
N GLU A 102 13.60 18.90 25.73
CA GLU A 102 12.46 19.60 26.31
C GLU A 102 11.21 18.71 26.47
N GLU A 103 10.93 17.78 25.55
CA GLU A 103 9.80 16.84 25.71
C GLU A 103 10.09 15.71 26.72
N ILE A 104 11.35 15.30 26.88
CA ILE A 104 11.75 14.36 27.94
C ILE A 104 11.71 15.06 29.31
N ALA A 105 12.12 16.33 29.42
CA ALA A 105 12.08 17.10 30.66
C ALA A 105 10.65 17.46 31.11
N SER A 106 9.74 17.82 30.20
CA SER A 106 8.34 18.13 30.55
C SER A 106 7.51 16.91 30.92
N SER A 107 7.90 15.71 30.47
CA SER A 107 7.24 14.45 30.82
C SER A 107 7.64 13.94 32.22
N SER A 108 8.79 14.36 32.75
CA SER A 108 9.25 14.04 34.11
C SER A 108 8.65 14.92 35.21
N ASP A 109 8.10 16.10 34.87
CA ASP A 109 7.49 17.02 35.84
C ASP A 109 5.98 16.80 36.06
N SER A 110 5.37 15.83 35.37
CA SER A 110 3.96 15.44 35.58
C SER A 110 3.79 14.16 36.43
N VAL A 111 4.89 13.62 36.96
CA VAL A 111 4.90 12.49 37.90
C VAL A 111 5.75 12.85 39.12
N ASN A 112 5.34 13.90 39.85
CA ASN A 112 5.55 14.08 41.29
C ASN A 112 4.64 15.20 41.81
#